data_AF-A0AAP0M9U2-F1
#
_entry.id   AF-A0AAP0M9U2-F1
#
_cell.length_a   1.000
_cell.length_b   1.000
_cell.length_c   1.000
_cell.angle_alpha   90.00
_cell.angle_beta   90.00
_cell.angle_gamma   90.00
#
_symmetry.space_group_name_H-M   'P 1'
#
loop_
_entity.id
_entity.type
_entity.pdbx_description
1 polymer ?
#
loop_
_entity_poly.entity_id
_entity_poly.type
_entity_poly.pdbx_seq_one_letter_code
_entity_poly.pdbx_strand_id
1 'polypeptide(L)'
;MFEPQHFVDLQDNSAFGDSKSSWLTGDGNSSPTQRGAAQPSLGNSGATNSNVDRDLYKDLVEIVPLVQSLIDRKASSSFTRRGSMIYTKTPSRESLLKKTTDPKGRNAAQSLPPKRKKDNGDKDLGKNANSNQDADSFSIFSSRALVSEKEIEELVALREQVEDLQRKMFEKDELLKSLESSKSQVNAVHLKLDELKRLAAEKDSLIKSTQLQLSDAKIKLADKQAALEKSQWEAMTVRRKAEKLQEEVESMQGEMSSFMQIFEGLIKNDSTVNADDDYDIKPYYSDYLSDIDDLDDVEMQRMEEAREAYITAVAMAKEKQDEESMATAARARLHLQSFVFRNSRRES
;
A
#
# COMPACT_ATOMS: atom_id res chain seq x y z
N MET A 1 25.08 -20.87 17.02
CA MET A 1 24.53 -21.72 15.95
C MET A 1 23.26 -22.34 16.51
N PHE A 2 22.10 -21.95 15.99
CA PHE A 2 20.82 -22.55 16.37
C PHE A 2 20.02 -22.81 15.10
N GLU A 3 19.55 -24.05 15.03
CA GLU A 3 18.95 -24.76 13.90
C GLU A 3 17.44 -24.45 13.79
N PRO A 4 16.86 -24.43 12.57
CA PRO A 4 15.47 -24.04 12.36
C PRO A 4 14.51 -25.23 12.56
N GLN A 5 13.40 -24.99 13.28
CA GLN A 5 12.36 -26.00 13.48
C GLN A 5 11.46 -26.17 12.26
N HIS A 6 11.14 -27.44 12.04
CA HIS A 6 10.44 -28.04 10.92
C HIS A 6 8.98 -27.60 10.75
N PHE A 7 8.61 -27.50 9.48
CA PHE A 7 7.27 -27.34 8.92
C PHE A 7 6.44 -28.61 9.21
N VAL A 8 5.23 -28.44 9.77
CA VAL A 8 4.29 -29.54 10.02
C VAL A 8 3.49 -29.78 8.74
N ASP A 9 3.79 -30.90 8.09
CA ASP A 9 2.99 -31.51 7.03
C ASP A 9 1.83 -32.27 7.71
N LEU A 10 0.59 -31.99 7.32
CA LEU A 10 -0.59 -32.71 7.80
C LEU A 10 -1.32 -33.29 6.58
N GLN A 11 -0.98 -34.53 6.26
CA GLN A 11 -1.71 -35.37 5.32
C GLN A 11 -1.88 -36.77 5.96
N ASP A 12 -2.97 -37.46 5.58
CA ASP A 12 -3.52 -38.75 6.06
C ASP A 12 -4.63 -38.61 7.13
N ASN A 13 -5.78 -39.30 7.06
CA ASN A 13 -6.40 -40.23 6.11
C ASN A 13 -7.83 -40.49 6.62
N SER A 14 -8.84 -40.61 5.75
CA SER A 14 -9.84 -41.70 5.86
C SER A 14 -10.80 -41.73 4.66
N ALA A 15 -10.67 -42.82 3.90
CA ALA A 15 -11.53 -43.24 2.81
C ALA A 15 -12.94 -43.63 3.27
N PHE A 16 -13.97 -43.30 2.48
CA PHE A 16 -14.96 -44.23 1.90
C PHE A 16 -16.07 -43.45 1.18
N GLY A 17 -16.29 -43.69 -0.11
CA GLY A 17 -17.39 -43.10 -0.86
C GLY A 17 -17.18 -43.07 -2.36
N ASP A 18 -17.27 -44.25 -2.97
CA ASP A 18 -17.29 -44.50 -4.41
C ASP A 18 -18.37 -43.67 -5.13
N SER A 19 -18.01 -42.97 -6.22
CA SER A 19 -18.87 -42.77 -7.41
C SER A 19 -18.15 -41.98 -8.51
N LYS A 20 -17.70 -42.72 -9.54
CA LYS A 20 -17.76 -42.37 -10.97
C LYS A 20 -17.32 -40.97 -11.43
N SER A 21 -16.13 -40.87 -12.02
CA SER A 21 -15.96 -40.40 -13.42
C SER A 21 -14.49 -40.41 -13.84
N SER A 22 -14.09 -41.58 -14.31
CA SER A 22 -12.96 -41.84 -15.20
C SER A 22 -13.04 -40.95 -16.45
N TRP A 23 -12.09 -40.04 -16.65
CA TRP A 23 -11.82 -39.40 -17.95
C TRP A 23 -10.35 -39.15 -18.26
N LEU A 24 -9.41 -39.62 -17.45
CA LEU A 24 -7.98 -39.37 -17.69
C LEU A 24 -7.21 -40.69 -17.79
N THR A 25 -7.31 -41.32 -18.95
CA THR A 25 -6.28 -42.25 -19.44
C THR A 25 -6.18 -42.07 -20.95
N GLY A 26 -5.05 -41.51 -21.37
CA GLY A 26 -4.65 -41.30 -22.75
C GLY A 26 -3.15 -41.07 -22.78
N ASP A 27 -2.40 -42.16 -22.62
CA ASP A 27 -0.95 -42.20 -22.85
C ASP A 27 -0.64 -41.95 -24.33
N GLY A 28 0.45 -41.24 -24.60
CA GLY A 28 0.91 -40.99 -25.96
C GLY A 28 2.17 -40.12 -26.04
N ASN A 29 3.30 -40.71 -25.66
CA ASN A 29 4.69 -40.31 -25.90
C ASN A 29 4.94 -39.23 -26.96
N SER A 30 5.74 -38.20 -26.62
CA SER A 30 7.03 -37.86 -27.28
C SER A 30 7.55 -36.49 -26.82
N SER A 31 8.69 -36.48 -26.14
CA SER A 31 9.72 -35.44 -26.23
C SER A 31 10.93 -36.10 -26.93
N PRO A 32 11.92 -35.40 -27.54
CA PRO A 32 12.39 -34.05 -27.16
C PRO A 32 12.93 -33.16 -28.32
N THR A 33 13.41 -31.97 -27.93
CA THR A 33 14.60 -31.24 -28.43
C THR A 33 14.48 -30.06 -29.43
N GLN A 34 15.10 -28.96 -28.98
CA GLN A 34 15.87 -27.91 -29.69
C GLN A 34 15.19 -26.60 -30.18
N ARG A 35 15.65 -25.52 -29.51
CA ARG A 35 16.23 -24.26 -30.03
C ARG A 35 15.35 -23.28 -30.82
N GLY A 36 15.45 -22.01 -30.41
CA GLY A 36 15.37 -20.87 -31.34
C GLY A 36 14.64 -19.65 -30.80
N ALA A 37 15.39 -18.66 -30.33
CA ALA A 37 14.89 -17.31 -30.11
C ALA A 37 14.66 -16.60 -31.46
N ALA A 38 13.56 -15.86 -31.62
CA ALA A 38 13.47 -14.62 -32.41
C ALA A 38 12.06 -13.98 -32.35
N GLN A 39 12.03 -12.77 -31.80
CA GLN A 39 11.32 -11.52 -32.17
C GLN A 39 9.90 -11.50 -32.82
N PRO A 40 9.13 -10.42 -32.57
CA PRO A 40 7.77 -10.25 -33.06
C PRO A 40 7.74 -9.63 -34.47
N SER A 41 6.89 -10.14 -35.34
CA SER A 41 6.51 -9.44 -36.57
C SER A 41 5.02 -9.59 -36.83
N LEU A 42 4.33 -8.46 -36.91
CA LEU A 42 2.99 -8.31 -37.46
C LEU A 42 2.96 -8.84 -38.90
N GLY A 43 2.02 -9.73 -39.19
CA GLY A 43 1.70 -10.22 -40.53
C GLY A 43 0.31 -10.84 -40.53
N ASN A 44 -0.61 -10.24 -41.28
CA ASN A 44 -2.02 -10.59 -41.30
C ASN A 44 -2.30 -11.78 -42.25
N SER A 45 -3.28 -12.59 -41.85
CA SER A 45 -4.10 -13.55 -42.63
C SER A 45 -3.48 -14.86 -43.15
N GLY A 46 -3.90 -15.97 -42.53
CA GLY A 46 -3.93 -17.30 -43.14
C GLY A 46 -4.06 -18.45 -42.12
N ALA A 47 -5.26 -19.03 -42.02
CA ALA A 47 -5.61 -20.24 -41.26
C ALA A 47 -5.63 -20.13 -39.71
N THR A 48 -6.75 -19.57 -39.27
CA THR A 48 -7.32 -19.57 -37.93
C THR A 48 -7.54 -20.99 -37.39
N ASN A 49 -6.76 -21.40 -36.39
CA ASN A 49 -7.22 -22.32 -35.36
C ASN A 49 -7.33 -21.56 -34.03
N SER A 50 -8.02 -20.42 -34.06
CA SER A 50 -8.49 -19.77 -32.85
C SER A 50 -9.69 -20.60 -32.37
N ASN A 51 -9.43 -21.61 -31.56
CA ASN A 51 -10.46 -22.34 -30.83
C ASN A 51 -10.96 -21.40 -29.72
N VAL A 52 -11.52 -20.25 -30.11
CA VAL A 52 -12.25 -19.37 -29.20
C VAL A 52 -13.50 -20.16 -28.87
N ASP A 53 -13.65 -20.47 -27.59
CA ASP A 53 -14.84 -21.13 -27.08
C ASP A 53 -16.08 -20.41 -27.63
N ARG A 54 -16.91 -21.18 -28.33
CA ARG A 54 -18.07 -20.65 -29.05
C ARG A 54 -19.06 -20.00 -28.08
N ASP A 55 -19.07 -20.48 -26.85
CA ASP A 55 -19.87 -19.93 -25.76
C ASP A 55 -19.28 -18.60 -25.28
N LEU A 56 -17.96 -18.49 -25.12
CA LEU A 56 -17.30 -17.21 -24.81
C LEU A 56 -17.51 -16.16 -25.91
N TYR A 57 -17.44 -16.55 -27.18
CA TYR A 57 -17.74 -15.64 -28.29
C TYR A 57 -19.19 -15.16 -28.25
N LYS A 58 -20.14 -16.06 -27.96
CA LYS A 58 -21.55 -15.73 -27.83
C LYS A 58 -21.79 -14.77 -26.67
N ASP A 59 -21.20 -15.02 -25.51
CA ASP A 59 -21.30 -14.15 -24.33
C ASP A 59 -20.74 -12.75 -24.62
N LEU A 60 -19.57 -12.67 -25.27
CA LEU A 60 -18.94 -11.42 -25.66
C LEU A 60 -19.79 -10.61 -26.66
N VAL A 61 -20.50 -11.28 -27.56
CA VAL A 61 -21.42 -10.62 -28.50
C VAL A 61 -22.71 -10.17 -27.79
N GLU A 62 -23.21 -10.93 -26.83
CA GLU A 62 -24.45 -10.64 -26.10
C GLU A 62 -24.30 -9.44 -25.14
N ILE A 63 -23.09 -9.19 -24.61
CA ILE A 63 -22.86 -8.02 -23.73
C ILE A 63 -22.77 -6.69 -24.48
N VAL A 64 -22.51 -6.67 -25.79
CA VAL A 64 -22.28 -5.41 -26.55
C VAL A 64 -23.51 -4.49 -26.54
N PRO A 65 -24.75 -4.96 -26.80
CA PRO A 65 -25.94 -4.14 -26.67
C PRO A 65 -26.20 -3.62 -25.25
N LEU A 66 -25.83 -4.41 -24.23
CA LEU A 66 -26.00 -4.03 -22.82
C LEU A 66 -25.04 -2.91 -22.42
N VAL A 67 -23.78 -3.02 -22.85
CA VAL A 67 -22.77 -1.98 -22.67
C VAL A 67 -23.15 -0.71 -23.42
N GLN A 68 -23.64 -0.83 -24.66
CA GLN A 68 -24.14 0.30 -25.44
C GLN A 68 -25.31 0.99 -24.71
N SER A 69 -26.29 0.23 -24.21
CA SER A 69 -27.41 0.78 -23.43
C SER A 69 -26.95 1.48 -22.14
N LEU A 70 -25.90 0.99 -21.48
CA LEU A 70 -25.32 1.63 -20.29
C LEU A 70 -24.64 2.96 -20.64
N ILE A 71 -23.93 3.02 -21.76
CA ILE A 71 -23.27 4.22 -22.27
C ILE A 71 -24.33 5.27 -22.66
N ASP A 72 -25.38 4.85 -23.37
CA ASP A 72 -26.48 5.73 -23.81
C ASP A 72 -27.28 6.29 -22.61
N ARG A 73 -27.41 5.52 -21.52
CA ARG A 73 -28.05 5.98 -20.27
C ARG A 73 -27.19 6.96 -19.46
N LYS A 74 -25.88 7.03 -19.68
CA LYS A 74 -24.99 7.95 -18.96
C LYS A 74 -25.13 9.40 -19.43
N ALA A 75 -25.70 9.63 -20.62
CA ALA A 75 -25.95 10.96 -21.15
C ALA A 75 -27.16 11.67 -20.51
N SER A 76 -28.10 10.95 -19.89
CA SER A 76 -29.27 11.52 -19.19
C SER A 76 -29.05 11.65 -17.67
N SER A 77 -27.83 12.07 -17.27
CA SER A 77 -27.52 12.39 -15.86
C SER A 77 -28.40 13.55 -15.37
N SER A 78 -29.46 13.21 -14.64
CA SER A 78 -30.43 14.16 -14.05
C SER A 78 -29.98 14.68 -12.67
N PHE A 79 -28.73 14.47 -12.28
CA PHE A 79 -28.23 14.85 -10.95
C PHE A 79 -27.84 16.33 -10.91
N THR A 80 -28.85 17.21 -10.86
CA THR A 80 -28.61 18.57 -10.37
C THR A 80 -28.45 18.51 -8.86
N ARG A 81 -27.19 18.53 -8.41
CA ARG A 81 -26.81 18.64 -7.00
C ARG A 81 -27.18 20.03 -6.47
N ARG A 82 -28.47 20.32 -6.29
CA ARG A 82 -28.95 21.55 -5.64
C ARG A 82 -29.07 21.28 -4.13
N GLY A 83 -27.93 21.12 -3.46
CA GLY A 83 -27.90 21.11 -2.00
C GLY A 83 -28.02 22.54 -1.47
N SER A 84 -29.10 22.86 -0.75
CA SER A 84 -29.20 24.11 0.00
C SER A 84 -28.23 24.08 1.18
N MET A 85 -27.26 24.98 1.17
CA MET A 85 -26.30 25.14 2.26
C MET A 85 -26.92 26.03 3.35
N ILE A 86 -27.32 25.44 4.48
CA ILE A 86 -27.75 26.20 5.66
C ILE A 86 -26.50 26.48 6.50
N TYR A 87 -26.07 27.75 6.51
CA TYR A 87 -24.94 28.21 7.30
C TYR A 87 -25.35 28.31 8.77
N THR A 88 -24.81 27.45 9.64
CA THR A 88 -24.94 27.62 11.10
C THR A 88 -23.70 28.34 11.63
N LYS A 89 -23.90 29.28 12.57
CA LYS A 89 -22.83 30.06 13.20
C LYS A 89 -21.94 29.14 14.03
N THR A 90 -20.62 29.28 13.90
CA THR A 90 -19.61 28.56 14.68
C THR A 90 -19.74 28.87 16.19
N PRO A 91 -19.75 27.88 17.09
CA PRO A 91 -19.83 28.13 18.52
C PRO A 91 -18.53 28.79 19.03
N SER A 92 -18.67 29.85 19.82
CA SER A 92 -17.57 30.65 20.36
C SER A 92 -16.69 29.84 21.32
N ARG A 93 -15.37 30.07 21.23
CA ARG A 93 -14.28 29.37 21.96
C ARG A 93 -14.23 29.67 23.47
N GLU A 94 -15.22 30.37 24.03
CA GLU A 94 -15.24 30.83 25.43
C GLU A 94 -15.69 29.76 26.43
N SER A 95 -16.23 28.61 25.99
CA SER A 95 -16.72 27.57 26.89
C SER A 95 -15.64 26.67 27.50
N LEU A 96 -14.38 26.77 27.05
CA LEU A 96 -13.28 25.91 27.50
C LEU A 96 -12.40 26.54 28.60
N LEU A 97 -12.69 27.77 29.02
CA LEU A 97 -11.83 28.55 29.93
C LEU A 97 -12.60 29.05 31.16
N LYS A 98 -13.24 28.13 31.89
CA LYS A 98 -13.61 28.37 33.30
C LYS A 98 -13.68 27.07 34.12
N LYS A 99 -12.68 26.95 34.99
CA LYS A 99 -12.66 26.28 36.30
C LYS A 99 -12.42 24.76 36.36
N THR A 100 -11.13 24.45 36.53
CA THR A 100 -10.62 23.49 37.52
C THR A 100 -10.91 23.97 38.95
N THR A 101 -11.99 23.48 39.59
CA THR A 101 -12.08 23.25 41.05
C THR A 101 -13.39 22.50 41.36
N ASP A 102 -13.26 21.32 41.98
CA ASP A 102 -14.32 20.45 42.56
C ASP A 102 -15.18 21.17 43.63
N PRO A 103 -16.21 20.54 44.28
CA PRO A 103 -17.16 19.49 43.88
C PRO A 103 -18.64 19.88 44.20
N LYS A 104 -19.62 19.01 43.88
CA LYS A 104 -21.00 18.99 44.45
C LYS A 104 -21.98 20.07 43.94
N GLY A 105 -22.97 19.69 43.13
CA GLY A 105 -24.09 20.59 42.79
C GLY A 105 -25.19 19.97 41.94
N ARG A 106 -26.39 19.91 42.50
CA ARG A 106 -27.67 19.44 41.95
C ARG A 106 -28.05 20.01 40.57
N ASN A 107 -28.70 19.15 39.78
CA ASN A 107 -29.86 19.39 38.90
C ASN A 107 -29.87 20.64 38.00
N ALA A 108 -29.88 20.41 36.68
CA ALA A 108 -30.56 21.30 35.74
C ALA A 108 -31.24 20.47 34.64
N ALA A 109 -32.52 20.19 34.86
CA ALA A 109 -33.44 19.71 33.87
C ALA A 109 -33.74 20.82 32.85
N GLN A 110 -33.62 20.51 31.56
CA GLN A 110 -34.19 21.25 30.44
C GLN A 110 -34.53 20.20 29.37
N SER A 111 -35.64 20.17 28.66
CA SER A 111 -37.00 20.72 28.80
C SER A 111 -37.77 20.02 27.66
N LEU A 112 -38.79 19.21 27.95
CA LEU A 112 -39.66 18.61 26.94
C LEU A 112 -40.86 19.54 26.67
N PRO A 113 -41.31 19.71 25.42
CA PRO A 113 -42.31 20.71 25.04
C PRO A 113 -43.74 20.32 25.47
N PRO A 114 -44.61 21.32 25.77
CA PRO A 114 -45.88 21.08 26.45
C PRO A 114 -47.02 20.58 25.56
N LYS A 115 -47.92 19.86 26.25
CA LYS A 115 -49.18 19.24 25.83
C LYS A 115 -50.12 20.15 25.02
N ARG A 116 -50.75 19.57 23.98
CA ARG A 116 -52.05 20.01 23.45
C ARG A 116 -53.16 19.36 24.27
N LYS A 117 -53.94 20.18 24.98
CA LYS A 117 -55.10 19.82 25.81
C LYS A 117 -56.31 19.61 24.89
N LYS A 118 -56.97 18.45 24.99
CA LYS A 118 -58.28 18.16 24.42
C LYS A 118 -59.29 18.30 25.55
N ASP A 119 -60.24 19.20 25.38
CA ASP A 119 -61.20 19.64 26.38
C ASP A 119 -62.53 18.91 26.14
N ASN A 120 -63.02 18.14 27.12
CA ASN A 120 -64.36 17.53 27.14
C ASN A 120 -64.70 17.11 28.59
N GLY A 121 -65.77 17.69 29.16
CA GLY A 121 -66.37 17.36 30.47
C GLY A 121 -65.70 18.09 31.65
N ASP A 122 -66.39 18.56 32.68
CA ASP A 122 -67.70 18.22 33.21
C ASP A 122 -68.16 19.33 34.17
N LYS A 123 -69.48 19.40 34.35
CA LYS A 123 -70.21 20.27 35.27
C LYS A 123 -69.93 19.84 36.71
N ASP A 124 -69.89 20.78 37.65
CA ASP A 124 -70.92 20.82 38.68
C ASP A 124 -70.85 22.01 39.67
N LEU A 125 -72.05 22.30 40.16
CA LEU A 125 -72.42 22.90 41.45
C LEU A 125 -72.39 24.42 41.65
N GLY A 126 -73.62 24.95 41.82
CA GLY A 126 -73.90 25.87 42.91
C GLY A 126 -74.98 26.89 42.61
N LYS A 127 -76.26 26.57 42.88
CA LYS A 127 -77.27 27.56 43.29
C LYS A 127 -78.53 26.92 43.88
N ASN A 128 -78.66 27.07 45.19
CA ASN A 128 -79.90 26.92 45.94
C ASN A 128 -80.87 28.06 45.57
N ALA A 129 -82.13 27.73 45.30
CA ALA A 129 -83.25 28.65 45.45
C ALA A 129 -84.52 27.88 45.80
N ASN A 130 -85.08 28.27 46.93
CA ASN A 130 -86.29 27.84 47.62
C ASN A 130 -87.57 28.19 46.84
N SER A 131 -88.59 27.31 46.84
CA SER A 131 -90.00 27.69 47.01
C SER A 131 -90.90 26.46 47.16
N ASN A 132 -91.77 26.50 48.18
CA ASN A 132 -92.85 25.56 48.46
C ASN A 132 -94.04 25.70 47.48
N GLN A 133 -94.79 24.61 47.31
CA GLN A 133 -96.27 24.46 47.18
C GLN A 133 -96.51 22.99 46.79
N ASP A 134 -96.84 22.08 47.70
CA ASP A 134 -98.15 21.85 48.33
C ASP A 134 -99.33 21.90 47.36
N ALA A 135 -99.70 20.73 46.82
CA ALA A 135 -101.05 20.37 46.40
C ALA A 135 -101.07 18.86 46.08
N ASP A 136 -101.61 18.08 47.01
CA ASP A 136 -102.03 16.69 46.79
C ASP A 136 -102.93 16.57 45.56
N SER A 137 -102.59 15.64 44.65
CA SER A 137 -103.60 14.93 43.86
C SER A 137 -103.06 13.58 43.40
N PHE A 138 -103.47 12.55 44.14
CA PHE A 138 -103.31 11.14 43.81
C PHE A 138 -103.72 10.86 42.35
N SER A 139 -102.77 10.42 41.52
CA SER A 139 -103.03 9.70 40.26
C SER A 139 -102.16 8.44 40.22
N ILE A 140 -102.35 7.61 41.24
CA ILE A 140 -101.84 6.24 41.31
C ILE A 140 -102.77 5.40 40.41
N PHE A 141 -102.21 4.42 39.70
CA PHE A 141 -102.87 3.47 38.78
C PHE A 141 -102.85 3.81 37.28
N SER A 142 -101.67 4.11 36.71
CA SER A 142 -101.33 3.65 35.35
C SER A 142 -99.83 3.63 34.97
N SER A 143 -98.90 3.62 35.93
CA SER A 143 -97.45 3.70 35.63
C SER A 143 -96.59 2.61 36.26
N ARG A 144 -97.16 1.72 37.09
CA ARG A 144 -96.36 0.76 37.88
C ARG A 144 -95.89 -0.47 37.10
N ALA A 145 -96.61 -0.89 36.06
CA ALA A 145 -96.25 -2.07 35.25
C ALA A 145 -95.20 -1.75 34.17
N LEU A 146 -95.24 -0.55 33.58
CA LEU A 146 -94.28 -0.12 32.56
C LEU A 146 -92.94 0.35 33.16
N VAL A 147 -92.94 0.85 34.41
CA VAL A 147 -91.71 1.26 35.10
C VAL A 147 -90.86 0.05 35.48
N SER A 148 -91.46 -1.04 35.98
CA SER A 148 -90.72 -2.27 36.28
C SER A 148 -90.19 -2.97 35.03
N GLU A 149 -90.94 -2.95 33.92
CA GLU A 149 -90.50 -3.55 32.65
C GLU A 149 -89.35 -2.75 32.03
N LYS A 150 -89.43 -1.40 32.09
CA LYS A 150 -88.34 -0.50 31.68
C LYS A 150 -87.10 -0.65 32.57
N GLU A 151 -87.25 -0.77 33.88
CA GLU A 151 -86.13 -1.00 34.81
C GLU A 151 -85.44 -2.35 34.56
N ILE A 152 -86.19 -3.40 34.22
CA ILE A 152 -85.63 -4.71 33.85
C ILE A 152 -84.86 -4.62 32.53
N GLU A 153 -85.40 -3.93 31.53
CA GLU A 153 -84.74 -3.73 30.24
C GLU A 153 -83.47 -2.87 30.39
N GLU A 154 -83.49 -1.84 31.24
CA GLU A 154 -82.30 -1.07 31.61
C GLU A 154 -81.26 -1.91 32.36
N LEU A 155 -81.66 -2.80 33.27
CA LEU A 155 -80.75 -3.73 33.93
C LEU A 155 -80.13 -4.73 32.95
N VAL A 156 -80.88 -5.19 31.94
CA VAL A 156 -80.37 -6.04 30.87
C VAL A 156 -79.39 -5.29 29.99
N ALA A 157 -79.70 -4.04 29.60
CA ALA A 157 -78.79 -3.20 28.81
C ALA A 157 -77.50 -2.86 29.58
N LEU A 158 -77.59 -2.61 30.89
CA LEU A 158 -76.40 -2.41 31.74
C LEU A 158 -75.56 -3.68 31.85
N ARG A 159 -76.21 -4.84 32.00
CA ARG A 159 -75.52 -6.14 32.00
C ARG A 159 -74.80 -6.39 30.68
N GLU A 160 -75.45 -6.12 29.56
CA GLU A 160 -74.85 -6.23 28.23
C GLU A 160 -73.64 -5.28 28.08
N GLN A 161 -73.74 -4.02 28.53
CA GLN A 161 -72.60 -3.10 28.54
C GLN A 161 -71.43 -3.60 29.39
N VAL A 162 -71.70 -4.18 30.55
CA VAL A 162 -70.66 -4.76 31.41
C VAL A 162 -69.98 -5.93 30.71
N GLU A 163 -70.76 -6.81 30.07
CA GLU A 163 -70.24 -7.94 29.30
C GLU A 163 -69.39 -7.47 28.10
N ASP A 164 -69.82 -6.42 27.39
CA ASP A 164 -69.07 -5.81 26.29
C ASP A 164 -67.79 -5.10 26.75
N LEU A 165 -67.84 -4.39 27.88
CA LEU A 165 -66.66 -3.77 28.47
C LEU A 165 -65.65 -4.83 28.92
N GLN A 166 -66.13 -5.93 29.51
CA GLN A 166 -65.30 -7.05 29.91
C GLN A 166 -64.64 -7.71 28.69
N ARG A 167 -65.39 -7.91 27.59
CA ARG A 167 -64.83 -8.41 26.32
C ARG A 167 -63.77 -7.47 25.75
N LYS A 168 -64.05 -6.17 25.69
CA LYS A 168 -63.10 -5.13 25.23
C LYS A 168 -61.85 -5.02 26.12
N MET A 169 -61.96 -5.37 27.40
CA MET A 169 -60.81 -5.39 28.30
C MET A 169 -59.93 -6.61 27.99
N PHE A 170 -60.53 -7.79 27.82
CA PHE A 170 -59.82 -9.00 27.41
C PHE A 170 -59.08 -8.84 26.07
N GLU A 171 -59.73 -8.26 25.05
CA GLU A 171 -59.09 -7.99 23.75
C GLU A 171 -57.89 -7.05 23.90
N LYS A 172 -57.98 -6.02 24.76
CA LYS A 172 -56.85 -5.12 25.03
C LYS A 172 -55.71 -5.82 25.75
N ASP A 173 -56.01 -6.70 26.71
CA ASP A 173 -54.99 -7.47 27.43
C ASP A 173 -54.25 -8.43 26.48
N GLU A 174 -54.95 -9.05 25.52
CA GLU A 174 -54.34 -9.87 24.49
C GLU A 174 -53.46 -9.05 23.52
N LEU A 175 -53.91 -7.85 23.13
CA LEU A 175 -53.09 -6.92 22.35
C LEU A 175 -51.84 -6.46 23.12
N LEU A 176 -51.96 -6.18 24.42
CA LEU A 176 -50.82 -5.84 25.27
C LEU A 176 -49.81 -6.98 25.33
N LYS A 177 -50.29 -8.22 25.49
CA LYS A 177 -49.44 -9.42 25.46
C LYS A 177 -48.74 -9.60 24.11
N SER A 178 -49.44 -9.32 23.01
CA SER A 178 -48.89 -9.36 21.65
C SER A 178 -47.87 -8.24 21.40
N LEU A 179 -48.09 -7.05 21.98
CA LEU A 179 -47.15 -5.95 21.92
C LEU A 179 -45.87 -6.27 22.71
N GLU A 180 -46.00 -6.90 23.88
CA GLU A 180 -44.86 -7.30 24.70
C GLU A 180 -44.01 -8.38 24.00
N SER A 181 -44.65 -9.39 23.39
CA SER A 181 -43.93 -10.39 22.60
C SER A 181 -43.25 -9.77 21.37
N SER A 182 -43.92 -8.87 20.64
CA SER A 182 -43.33 -8.12 19.52
C SER A 182 -42.15 -7.25 19.96
N LYS A 183 -42.27 -6.55 21.09
CA LYS A 183 -41.17 -5.76 21.67
C LYS A 183 -39.96 -6.63 22.00
N SER A 184 -40.18 -7.83 22.55
CA SER A 184 -39.09 -8.77 22.82
C SER A 184 -38.38 -9.22 21.52
N GLN A 185 -39.14 -9.45 20.45
CA GLN A 185 -38.60 -9.79 19.12
C GLN A 185 -37.81 -8.63 18.52
N VAL A 186 -38.33 -7.39 18.60
CA VAL A 186 -37.63 -6.18 18.14
C VAL A 186 -36.31 -5.99 18.87
N ASN A 187 -36.28 -6.22 20.19
CA ASN A 187 -35.04 -6.15 20.97
C ASN A 187 -34.02 -7.21 20.50
N ALA A 188 -34.46 -8.45 20.25
CA ALA A 188 -33.59 -9.51 19.73
C ALA A 188 -33.02 -9.16 18.33
N VAL A 189 -33.84 -8.56 17.46
CA VAL A 189 -33.38 -8.05 16.15
C VAL A 189 -32.37 -6.91 16.32
N HIS A 190 -32.59 -6.01 17.28
CA HIS A 190 -31.69 -4.90 17.55
C HIS A 190 -30.30 -5.39 18.00
N LEU A 191 -30.25 -6.38 18.90
CA LEU A 191 -28.99 -6.99 19.32
C LEU A 191 -28.22 -7.62 18.14
N LYS A 192 -28.92 -8.36 17.27
CA LYS A 192 -28.31 -8.94 16.06
C LYS A 192 -27.81 -7.86 15.09
N LEU A 193 -28.55 -6.76 14.95
CA LEU A 193 -28.15 -5.63 14.11
C LEU A 193 -26.86 -5.00 14.63
N ASP A 194 -26.72 -4.81 15.94
CA ASP A 194 -25.53 -4.22 16.54
C ASP A 194 -24.32 -5.17 16.44
N GLU A 195 -24.52 -6.48 16.57
CA GLU A 195 -23.48 -7.47 16.31
C GLU A 195 -23.03 -7.44 14.83
N LEU A 196 -23.95 -7.36 13.88
CA LEU A 196 -23.63 -7.22 12.46
C LEU A 196 -22.85 -5.93 12.17
N LYS A 197 -23.21 -4.81 12.81
CA LYS A 197 -22.43 -3.56 12.70
C LYS A 197 -21.01 -3.73 13.22
N ARG A 198 -20.83 -4.41 14.36
CA ARG A 198 -19.51 -4.69 14.93
C ARG A 198 -18.68 -5.55 13.97
N LEU A 199 -19.25 -6.62 13.42
CA LEU A 199 -18.59 -7.49 12.45
C LEU A 199 -18.24 -6.74 11.16
N ALA A 200 -19.12 -5.87 10.67
CA ALA A 200 -18.83 -5.02 9.51
C ALA A 200 -17.64 -4.10 9.78
N ALA A 201 -17.59 -3.44 10.94
CA ALA A 201 -16.47 -2.58 11.32
C ALA A 201 -15.14 -3.37 11.46
N GLU A 202 -15.17 -4.59 11.99
CA GLU A 202 -14.02 -5.47 12.10
C GLU A 202 -13.51 -5.90 10.72
N LYS A 203 -14.41 -6.30 9.81
CA LYS A 203 -14.09 -6.64 8.42
C LYS A 203 -13.52 -5.45 7.67
N ASP A 204 -14.08 -4.25 7.83
CA ASP A 204 -13.55 -3.03 7.23
C ASP A 204 -12.14 -2.70 7.76
N SER A 205 -11.90 -2.90 9.06
CA SER A 205 -10.57 -2.75 9.66
C SER A 205 -9.57 -3.75 9.08
N LEU A 206 -9.98 -5.01 8.90
CA LEU A 206 -9.15 -6.03 8.28
C LEU A 206 -8.81 -5.68 6.83
N ILE A 207 -9.79 -5.24 6.04
CA ILE A 207 -9.59 -4.79 4.64
C ILE A 207 -8.59 -3.63 4.58
N LYS A 208 -8.71 -2.65 5.48
CA LYS A 208 -7.76 -1.52 5.55
C LYS A 208 -6.36 -1.99 5.90
N SER A 209 -6.22 -2.91 6.85
CA SER A 209 -4.93 -3.47 7.26
C SER A 209 -4.27 -4.25 6.13
N THR A 210 -5.01 -5.13 5.43
CA THR A 210 -4.48 -5.92 4.31
C THR A 210 -4.12 -5.03 3.12
N GLN A 211 -4.92 -4.01 2.84
CA GLN A 211 -4.59 -3.02 1.81
C GLN A 211 -3.31 -2.24 2.14
N LEU A 212 -3.11 -1.87 3.40
CA LEU A 212 -1.87 -1.24 3.85
C LEU A 212 -0.67 -2.17 3.66
N GLN A 213 -0.78 -3.43 4.09
CA GLN A 213 0.28 -4.43 3.89
C GLN A 213 0.61 -4.65 2.41
N LEU A 214 -0.41 -4.71 1.55
CA LEU A 214 -0.21 -4.83 0.10
C LEU A 214 0.53 -3.61 -0.47
N SER A 215 0.20 -2.41 0.01
CA SER A 215 0.88 -1.18 -0.42
C SER A 215 2.35 -1.15 0.02
N ASP A 216 2.66 -1.56 1.25
CA ASP A 216 4.03 -1.67 1.75
C ASP A 216 4.84 -2.72 0.97
N ALA A 217 4.25 -3.88 0.71
CA ALA A 217 4.86 -4.91 -0.13
C ALA A 217 5.14 -4.42 -1.56
N LYS A 218 4.23 -3.62 -2.13
CA LYS A 218 4.42 -3.02 -3.46
C LYS A 218 5.59 -2.02 -3.49
N ILE A 219 5.74 -1.20 -2.45
CA ILE A 219 6.88 -0.27 -2.31
C ILE A 219 8.18 -1.08 -2.20
N LYS A 220 8.24 -2.07 -1.30
CA LYS A 220 9.41 -2.95 -1.15
C LYS A 220 9.79 -3.65 -2.45
N LEU A 221 8.80 -4.10 -3.24
CA LEU A 221 9.05 -4.72 -4.53
C LEU A 221 9.66 -3.74 -5.52
N ALA A 222 9.16 -2.50 -5.58
CA ALA A 222 9.74 -1.45 -6.41
C ALA A 222 11.19 -1.12 -6.00
N ASP A 223 11.47 -1.06 -4.70
CA ASP A 223 12.84 -0.84 -4.19
C ASP A 223 13.78 -1.98 -4.59
N LYS A 224 13.31 -3.23 -4.51
CA LYS A 224 14.08 -4.41 -4.95
C LYS A 224 14.32 -4.39 -6.45
N GLN A 225 13.33 -3.99 -7.25
CA GLN A 225 13.47 -3.83 -8.69
C GLN A 225 14.52 -2.76 -9.04
N ALA A 226 14.47 -1.60 -8.38
CA ALA A 226 15.46 -0.54 -8.58
C ALA A 226 16.88 -0.98 -8.18
N ALA A 227 17.02 -1.72 -7.07
CA ALA A 227 18.32 -2.26 -6.65
C ALA A 227 18.87 -3.30 -7.65
N LEU A 228 17.99 -4.13 -8.23
CA LEU A 228 18.36 -5.12 -9.24
C LEU A 228 18.84 -4.43 -10.54
N GLU A 229 18.09 -3.44 -11.04
CA GLU A 229 18.47 -2.68 -12.24
C GLU A 229 19.81 -1.96 -12.06
N LYS A 230 20.02 -1.35 -10.88
CA LYS A 230 21.30 -0.72 -10.54
C LYS A 230 22.45 -1.72 -10.58
N SER A 231 22.30 -2.86 -9.90
CA SER A 231 23.34 -3.90 -9.87
C SER A 231 23.61 -4.47 -11.27
N GLN A 232 22.57 -4.64 -12.08
CA GLN A 232 22.71 -5.07 -13.47
C GLN A 232 23.48 -4.04 -14.30
N TRP A 233 23.19 -2.75 -14.15
CA TRP A 233 23.90 -1.69 -14.86
C TRP A 233 25.36 -1.60 -14.43
N GLU A 234 25.65 -1.73 -13.14
CA GLU A 234 27.01 -1.82 -12.60
C GLU A 234 27.74 -3.04 -13.16
N ALA A 235 27.13 -4.23 -13.16
CA ALA A 235 27.70 -5.45 -13.71
C ALA A 235 28.01 -5.34 -15.21
N MET A 236 27.10 -4.76 -16.00
CA MET A 236 27.33 -4.53 -17.44
C MET A 236 28.46 -3.53 -17.69
N THR A 237 28.58 -2.50 -16.85
CA THR A 237 29.63 -1.50 -16.96
C THR A 237 30.99 -2.07 -16.56
N VAL A 238 31.05 -2.85 -15.48
CA VAL A 238 32.25 -3.56 -15.05
C VAL A 238 32.66 -4.60 -16.09
N ARG A 239 31.72 -5.37 -16.62
CA ARG A 239 31.98 -6.35 -17.69
C ARG A 239 32.64 -5.70 -18.90
N ARG A 240 32.10 -4.58 -19.40
CA ARG A 240 32.69 -3.85 -20.54
C ARG A 240 34.11 -3.36 -20.25
N LYS A 241 34.38 -2.89 -19.02
CA LYS A 241 35.74 -2.49 -18.61
C LYS A 241 36.68 -3.69 -18.57
N ALA A 242 36.22 -4.84 -18.07
CA ALA A 242 37.00 -6.07 -18.04
C ALA A 242 37.29 -6.60 -19.45
N GLU A 243 36.31 -6.56 -20.37
CA GLU A 243 36.49 -6.91 -21.79
C GLU A 243 37.56 -6.03 -22.45
N LYS A 244 37.53 -4.71 -22.19
CA LYS A 244 38.55 -3.79 -22.71
C LYS A 244 39.95 -4.10 -22.19
N LEU A 245 40.08 -4.35 -20.88
CA LEU A 245 41.36 -4.73 -20.28
C LEU A 245 41.87 -6.08 -20.82
N GLN A 246 40.97 -7.03 -21.08
CA GLN A 246 41.32 -8.30 -21.70
C GLN A 246 41.88 -8.11 -23.12
N GLU A 247 41.25 -7.27 -23.94
CA GLU A 247 41.74 -6.92 -25.28
C GLU A 247 43.12 -6.25 -25.22
N GLU A 248 43.33 -5.32 -24.28
CA GLU A 248 44.63 -4.67 -24.06
C GLU A 248 45.73 -5.68 -23.67
N VAL A 249 45.41 -6.67 -22.83
CA VAL A 249 46.34 -7.76 -22.46
C VAL A 249 46.65 -8.66 -23.65
N GLU A 250 45.65 -9.06 -24.43
CA GLU A 250 45.85 -9.89 -25.63
C GLU A 250 46.69 -9.16 -26.69
N SER A 251 46.48 -7.86 -26.88
CA SER A 251 47.31 -7.01 -27.75
C SER A 251 48.77 -6.99 -27.28
N MET A 252 49.00 -6.69 -26.00
CA MET A 252 50.34 -6.63 -25.41
C MET A 252 51.04 -7.99 -25.46
N GLN A 253 50.32 -9.10 -25.26
CA GLN A 253 50.88 -10.44 -25.41
C GLN A 253 51.32 -10.72 -26.85
N GLY A 254 50.55 -10.26 -27.85
CA GLY A 254 50.92 -10.31 -29.26
C GLY A 254 52.18 -9.50 -29.57
N GLU A 255 52.26 -8.26 -29.06
CA GLU A 255 53.44 -7.39 -29.18
C GLU A 255 54.69 -8.02 -28.53
N MET A 256 54.55 -8.54 -27.31
CA MET A 256 55.63 -9.23 -26.60
C MET A 256 56.11 -10.47 -27.38
N SER A 257 55.20 -11.22 -27.98
CA SER A 257 55.53 -12.39 -28.80
C SER A 257 56.29 -11.99 -30.06
N SER A 258 55.89 -10.89 -30.71
CA SER A 258 56.61 -10.33 -31.85
C SER A 258 58.02 -9.89 -31.46
N PHE A 259 58.18 -9.21 -30.32
CA PHE A 259 59.48 -8.79 -29.80
C PHE A 259 60.38 -9.99 -29.45
N MET A 260 59.81 -11.03 -28.83
CA MET A 260 60.53 -12.27 -28.51
C MET A 260 61.08 -12.95 -29.77
N GLN A 261 60.31 -12.96 -30.87
CA GLN A 261 60.77 -13.52 -32.15
C GLN A 261 61.96 -12.76 -32.73
N ILE A 262 62.01 -11.44 -32.55
CA ILE A 262 63.16 -10.62 -32.97
C ILE A 262 64.41 -11.04 -32.18
N PHE A 263 64.32 -11.16 -30.85
CA PHE A 263 65.44 -11.62 -30.04
C PHE A 263 65.90 -13.03 -30.38
N GLU A 264 64.95 -13.96 -30.56
CA GLU A 264 65.25 -15.32 -30.96
C GLU A 264 65.98 -15.36 -32.33
N GLY A 265 65.60 -14.49 -33.26
CA GLY A 265 66.30 -14.30 -34.53
C GLY A 265 67.72 -13.76 -34.35
N LEU A 266 67.90 -12.75 -33.51
CA LEU A 266 69.22 -12.16 -33.20
C LEU A 266 70.17 -13.19 -32.57
N ILE A 267 69.71 -13.94 -31.56
CA ILE A 267 70.50 -14.98 -30.89
C ILE A 267 70.96 -16.06 -31.88
N LYS A 268 70.11 -16.42 -32.85
CA LYS A 268 70.46 -17.41 -33.90
C LYS A 268 71.48 -16.89 -34.90
N ASN A 269 71.50 -15.60 -35.18
CA ASN A 269 72.42 -15.00 -36.16
C ASN A 269 73.84 -14.80 -35.58
N ASP A 270 73.96 -14.46 -34.29
CA ASP A 270 75.27 -14.32 -33.61
C ASP A 270 76.03 -15.64 -33.45
N SER A 271 75.33 -16.79 -33.50
CA SER A 271 75.96 -18.11 -33.47
C SER A 271 76.71 -18.48 -34.76
N THR A 272 76.62 -17.68 -35.84
CA THR A 272 77.14 -18.04 -37.17
C THR A 272 78.18 -17.10 -37.76
N VAL A 273 78.65 -16.08 -37.03
CA VAL A 273 79.72 -15.19 -37.49
C VAL A 273 80.81 -15.06 -36.42
N ASN A 274 81.83 -15.90 -36.61
CA ASN A 274 83.25 -15.70 -36.32
C ASN A 274 83.70 -15.53 -34.85
N ALA A 275 84.36 -16.59 -34.35
CA ALA A 275 85.61 -16.43 -33.61
C ALA A 275 86.62 -15.65 -34.47
N ASP A 276 87.44 -14.82 -33.83
CA ASP A 276 88.37 -13.84 -34.41
C ASP A 276 87.68 -12.58 -34.98
N ASP A 277 87.49 -11.58 -34.13
CA ASP A 277 88.11 -10.28 -34.40
C ASP A 277 88.12 -9.40 -33.13
N ASP A 278 89.34 -9.01 -32.79
CA ASP A 278 89.78 -8.18 -31.68
C ASP A 278 89.27 -6.73 -31.86
N TYR A 279 88.03 -6.47 -31.47
CA TYR A 279 87.54 -5.12 -31.29
C TYR A 279 87.46 -4.81 -29.80
N ASP A 280 88.50 -4.11 -29.32
CA ASP A 280 88.49 -3.36 -28.05
C ASP A 280 87.48 -2.21 -28.16
N ILE A 281 86.19 -2.58 -28.15
CA ILE A 281 85.10 -1.64 -27.93
C ILE A 281 85.16 -1.36 -26.44
N LYS A 282 85.93 -0.33 -26.07
CA LYS A 282 85.76 0.31 -24.77
C LYS A 282 84.27 0.60 -24.62
N PRO A 283 83.57 -0.07 -23.69
CA PRO A 283 82.17 0.22 -23.48
C PRO A 283 82.12 1.70 -23.14
N TYR A 284 81.37 2.45 -23.95
CA TYR A 284 80.93 3.76 -23.56
C TYR A 284 80.16 3.51 -22.28
N TYR A 285 80.80 3.74 -21.13
CA TYR A 285 80.13 3.88 -19.85
C TYR A 285 79.17 5.04 -20.08
N SER A 286 77.96 4.72 -20.52
CA SER A 286 76.83 5.60 -20.37
C SER A 286 76.80 5.85 -18.88
N ASP A 287 77.19 7.07 -18.49
CA ASP A 287 77.19 7.54 -17.11
C ASP A 287 75.98 6.92 -16.42
N TYR A 288 76.28 6.01 -15.50
CA TYR A 288 75.27 5.31 -14.73
C TYR A 288 74.38 6.40 -14.17
N LEU A 289 73.12 6.44 -14.62
CA LEU A 289 72.09 7.09 -13.85
C LEU A 289 72.19 6.45 -12.48
N SER A 290 72.64 7.21 -11.47
CA SER A 290 72.89 6.71 -10.13
C SER A 290 71.70 5.83 -9.73
N ASP A 291 71.99 4.56 -9.43
CA ASP A 291 70.98 3.57 -9.09
C ASP A 291 70.08 4.18 -8.01
N ILE A 292 68.80 4.36 -8.35
CA ILE A 292 67.77 4.88 -7.44
C ILE A 292 67.53 3.86 -6.30
N ASP A 293 68.13 2.66 -6.40
CA ASP A 293 68.00 1.53 -5.48
C ASP A 293 68.67 1.76 -4.11
N ASP A 294 69.46 2.84 -3.94
CA ASP A 294 70.10 3.20 -2.66
C ASP A 294 69.30 4.25 -1.84
N LEU A 295 68.04 4.52 -2.22
CA LEU A 295 67.18 5.50 -1.55
C LEU A 295 66.41 4.86 -0.38
N ASP A 296 66.59 5.40 0.84
CA ASP A 296 65.82 4.93 2.00
C ASP A 296 64.29 5.19 1.83
N ASP A 297 63.45 4.37 2.47
CA ASP A 297 61.98 4.46 2.37
C ASP A 297 61.44 5.87 2.72
N VAL A 298 62.11 6.60 3.62
CA VAL A 298 61.71 7.94 4.05
C VAL A 298 62.05 8.99 2.99
N GLU A 299 63.18 8.84 2.31
CA GLU A 299 63.63 9.70 1.23
C GLU A 299 62.79 9.45 -0.03
N MET A 300 62.39 8.21 -0.29
CA MET A 300 61.41 7.84 -1.33
C MET A 300 60.06 8.51 -1.09
N GLN A 301 59.54 8.44 0.14
CA GLN A 301 58.29 9.08 0.52
C GLN A 301 58.34 10.61 0.36
N ARG A 302 59.46 11.25 0.74
CA ARG A 302 59.65 12.71 0.59
C ARG A 302 59.73 13.14 -0.87
N MET A 303 60.33 12.33 -1.73
CA MET A 303 60.38 12.58 -3.17
C MET A 303 58.97 12.50 -3.78
N GLU A 304 58.16 11.52 -3.37
CA GLU A 304 56.78 11.40 -3.85
C GLU A 304 55.91 12.57 -3.36
N GLU A 305 56.06 13.00 -2.10
CA GLU A 305 55.39 14.20 -1.58
C GLU A 305 55.78 15.46 -2.37
N ALA A 306 57.06 15.61 -2.72
CA ALA A 306 57.53 16.71 -3.55
C ALA A 306 56.97 16.66 -4.98
N ARG A 307 56.78 15.45 -5.54
CA ARG A 307 56.17 15.22 -6.85
C ARG A 307 54.70 15.62 -6.85
N GLU A 308 53.94 15.17 -5.85
CA GLU A 308 52.51 15.52 -5.69
C GLU A 308 52.31 17.02 -5.43
N ALA A 309 53.19 17.65 -4.64
CA ALA A 309 53.18 19.10 -4.43
C ALA A 309 53.43 19.88 -5.73
N TYR A 310 54.36 19.41 -6.59
CA TYR A 310 54.60 20.00 -7.90
C TYR A 310 53.39 19.85 -8.82
N ILE A 311 52.76 18.67 -8.89
CA ILE A 311 51.55 18.43 -9.69
C ILE A 311 50.42 19.37 -9.26
N THR A 312 50.21 19.49 -7.95
CA THR A 312 49.20 20.38 -7.37
C THR A 312 49.49 21.85 -7.69
N ALA A 313 50.74 22.29 -7.54
CA ALA A 313 51.15 23.66 -7.86
C ALA A 313 51.02 23.97 -9.36
N VAL A 314 51.31 23.01 -10.24
CA VAL A 314 51.11 23.16 -11.70
C VAL A 314 49.62 23.24 -12.05
N ALA A 315 48.77 22.43 -11.41
CA ALA A 315 47.33 22.52 -11.59
C ALA A 315 46.80 23.89 -11.15
N MET A 316 47.24 24.37 -9.99
CA MET A 316 46.87 25.70 -9.47
C MET A 316 47.37 26.84 -10.38
N ALA A 317 48.61 26.75 -10.89
CA ALA A 317 49.15 27.73 -11.84
C ALA A 317 48.38 27.75 -13.16
N LYS A 318 47.93 26.60 -13.66
CA LYS A 318 47.06 26.50 -14.85
C LYS A 318 45.67 27.10 -14.61
N GLU A 319 45.12 26.95 -13.40
CA GLU A 319 43.80 27.47 -13.03
C GLU A 319 43.81 28.99 -12.84
N LYS A 320 44.75 29.51 -12.04
CA LYS A 320 44.77 30.92 -11.64
C LYS A 320 45.53 31.84 -12.60
N GLN A 321 46.51 31.31 -13.34
CA GLN A 321 47.34 32.04 -14.30
C GLN A 321 47.96 33.34 -13.76
N ASP A 322 48.21 33.39 -12.45
CA ASP A 322 48.84 34.50 -11.75
C ASP A 322 50.33 34.21 -11.50
N GLU A 323 51.12 35.29 -11.40
CA GLU A 323 52.57 35.22 -11.21
C GLU A 323 52.95 34.46 -9.93
N GLU A 324 52.14 34.57 -8.88
CA GLU A 324 52.36 33.89 -7.61
C GLU A 324 52.20 32.37 -7.71
N SER A 325 51.20 31.88 -8.44
CA SER A 325 51.04 30.43 -8.67
C SER A 325 52.11 29.89 -9.63
N MET A 326 52.52 30.66 -10.64
CA MET A 326 53.65 30.29 -11.50
C MET A 326 54.97 30.19 -10.72
N ALA A 327 55.25 31.17 -9.84
CA ALA A 327 56.41 31.14 -8.96
C ALA A 327 56.37 29.95 -7.99
N THR A 328 55.19 29.59 -7.49
CA THR A 328 55.00 28.42 -6.61
C THR A 328 55.26 27.11 -7.36
N ALA A 329 54.76 26.97 -8.59
CA ALA A 329 55.06 25.82 -9.44
C ALA A 329 56.56 25.71 -9.78
N ALA A 330 57.23 26.84 -10.04
CA ALA A 330 58.68 26.86 -10.27
C ALA A 330 59.47 26.44 -9.02
N ARG A 331 59.09 26.91 -7.83
CA ARG A 331 59.70 26.48 -6.55
C ARG A 331 59.50 25.00 -6.29
N ALA A 332 58.29 24.48 -6.50
CA ALA A 332 58.00 23.06 -6.33
C ALA A 332 58.80 22.19 -7.32
N ARG A 333 59.00 22.67 -8.56
CA ARG A 333 59.88 22.01 -9.54
C ARG A 333 61.33 21.97 -9.09
N LEU A 334 61.87 23.08 -8.57
CA LEU A 334 63.24 23.14 -8.05
C LEU A 334 63.42 22.21 -6.85
N HIS A 335 62.41 22.14 -5.96
CA HIS A 335 62.41 21.21 -4.84
C HIS A 335 62.44 19.75 -5.30
N LEU A 336 61.62 19.38 -6.29
CA LEU A 336 61.63 18.03 -6.87
C LEU A 336 62.98 17.71 -7.56
N GLN A 337 63.53 18.65 -8.32
CA GLN A 337 64.84 18.51 -8.95
C GLN A 337 65.98 18.33 -7.94
N SER A 338 65.84 18.87 -6.72
CA SER A 338 66.86 18.71 -5.69
C SER A 338 67.09 17.25 -5.28
N PHE A 339 66.08 16.39 -5.37
CA PHE A 339 66.23 14.95 -5.11
C PHE A 339 67.05 14.26 -6.20
N VAL A 340 66.87 14.67 -7.47
CA VAL A 340 67.59 14.13 -8.62
C VAL A 340 69.06 14.55 -8.61
N PHE A 341 69.35 15.83 -8.30
CA PHE A 341 70.72 16.36 -8.30
C PHE A 341 71.48 16.16 -6.99
N ARG A 342 70.82 15.71 -5.91
CA ARG A 342 71.48 15.36 -4.64
C ARG A 342 72.18 14.01 -4.74
N ASN A 343 71.68 13.10 -5.59
CA ASN A 343 72.29 11.79 -5.78
C ASN A 343 73.57 11.86 -6.62
N SER A 344 73.65 12.79 -7.58
CA SER A 344 74.89 13.01 -8.36
C SER A 344 76.03 13.68 -7.58
N ARG A 345 75.80 14.14 -6.35
CA ARG A 345 76.79 14.86 -5.53
C ARG A 345 77.34 14.06 -4.34
N ARG A 346 76.76 12.89 -4.05
CA ARG A 346 77.27 11.97 -3.01
C ARG A 346 78.35 11.00 -3.54
N GLU A 347 78.52 10.91 -4.86
CA GLU A 347 79.45 9.99 -5.53
C GLU A 347 80.74 10.70 -6.02
N SER A 348 81.20 11.76 -5.34
CA SER A 348 82.50 12.42 -5.61
C SER A 348 83.40 12.48 -4.39
#